data_AF-A0A8S2W5N6-F1
#
_entry.id   AF-A0A8S2W5N6-F1
#
_cell.length_a   1.000
_cell.length_b   1.000
_cell.length_c   1.000
_cell.angle_alpha   90.00
_cell.angle_beta   90.00
_cell.angle_gamma   90.00
#
_symmetry.space_group_name_H-M   'P 1'
#
loop_
_entity.id
_entity.type
_entity.pdbx_description
1 polymer ?
#
loop_
_entity_poly.entity_id
_entity_poly.type
_entity_poly.pdbx_seq_one_letter_code
_entity_poly.pdbx_strand_id
1 'polypeptide(L)'
;VVEMKQTAKNNRLWEVQLTITDDNDPQLAGLTDCIKEEISGSGWYRMGKLMLKVGHFDQAEELYQELLKNASTDSDRALIYHQLGVMNYH
;
A
#
# COMPACT_ATOMS: atom_id res chain seq x y z
N VAL A 1 -3.41 -1.65 22.17
CA VAL A 1 -3.17 -3.11 22.37
C VAL A 1 -3.23 -3.77 21.02
N VAL A 2 -2.16 -4.42 20.57
CA VAL A 2 -2.16 -5.12 19.28
C VAL A 2 -2.43 -6.60 19.56
N GLU A 3 -3.42 -7.18 18.87
CA GLU A 3 -3.66 -8.62 18.88
C GLU A 3 -3.08 -9.25 17.61
N MET A 4 -2.23 -10.26 17.74
CA MET A 4 -1.71 -11.03 16.61
C MET A 4 -2.19 -12.46 16.71
N LYS A 5 -2.85 -12.95 15.66
CA LYS A 5 -3.29 -14.35 15.56
C LYS A 5 -2.84 -14.95 14.25
N GLN A 6 -2.32 -16.17 14.33
CA GLN A 6 -1.90 -16.91 13.13
C GLN A 6 -3.16 -17.40 12.39
N THR A 7 -3.19 -17.24 11.07
CA THR A 7 -4.40 -17.61 10.33
C THR A 7 -4.56 -19.12 10.29
N ALA A 8 -5.77 -19.63 10.54
CA ALA A 8 -6.04 -21.06 10.49
C ALA A 8 -5.84 -21.67 9.08
N LYS A 9 -5.88 -20.83 8.03
CA LYS A 9 -5.72 -21.26 6.63
C LYS A 9 -4.27 -21.42 6.20
N ASN A 10 -3.34 -20.68 6.81
CA ASN A 10 -1.94 -20.72 6.46
C ASN A 10 -1.09 -20.32 7.66
N ASN A 11 -0.28 -21.26 8.13
CA ASN A 11 0.67 -21.07 9.24
C ASN A 11 1.81 -20.10 8.91
N ARG A 12 1.92 -19.63 7.67
CA ARG A 12 2.84 -18.54 7.29
C ARG A 12 2.17 -17.16 7.29
N LEU A 13 0.85 -17.09 7.47
CA LEU A 13 0.12 -15.83 7.51
C LEU A 13 -0.26 -15.47 8.95
N TRP A 14 -0.04 -14.21 9.29
CA TRP A 14 -0.37 -13.62 10.58
C TRP A 14 -1.38 -12.50 10.35
N GLU A 15 -2.47 -12.52 11.11
CA GLU A 15 -3.45 -11.45 11.15
C GLU A 15 -3.13 -10.55 12.34
N VAL A 16 -2.99 -9.26 12.09
CA VAL A 16 -2.63 -8.25 13.08
C VAL A 16 -3.80 -7.30 13.22
N GLN A 17 -4.37 -7.25 14.42
CA GLN A 17 -5.49 -6.39 14.77
C GLN A 17 -4.95 -5.21 15.59
N LEU A 18 -4.92 -4.05 14.98
CA LEU A 18 -4.42 -2.82 15.59
C LEU A 18 -5.54 -2.18 16.41
N THR A 19 -5.36 -2.08 17.73
CA THR A 19 -6.28 -1.37 18.64
C THR A 19 -5.56 -0.17 19.23
N ILE A 20 -6.14 1.04 19.10
CA ILE A 20 -5.65 2.37 19.56
C ILE A 20 -4.19 2.28 20.06
N THR A 21 -3.27 2.40 19.11
CA THR A 21 -1.84 2.32 19.33
C THR A 21 -1.30 3.71 19.56
N ASP A 22 -0.50 3.89 20.61
CA ASP A 22 0.33 5.09 20.79
C ASP A 22 1.28 5.22 19.60
N ASP A 23 1.60 6.45 19.16
CA ASP A 23 2.55 6.70 18.07
C ASP A 23 3.95 6.12 18.35
N ASN A 24 4.26 5.81 19.62
CA ASN A 24 5.49 5.16 20.04
C ASN A 24 5.40 3.63 20.16
N ASP A 25 4.35 2.99 19.62
CA ASP A 25 4.24 1.52 19.64
C ASP A 25 5.35 0.88 18.77
N PRO A 26 6.28 0.10 19.36
CA PRO A 26 7.39 -0.51 18.61
C PRO A 26 6.93 -1.49 17.52
N GLN A 27 5.74 -2.07 17.66
CA GLN A 27 5.16 -2.99 16.68
C GLN A 27 4.61 -2.22 15.49
N LEU A 28 4.03 -1.04 15.73
CA LEU A 28 3.62 -0.12 14.67
C LEU A 28 4.83 0.42 13.91
N ALA A 29 5.94 0.71 14.61
CA ALA A 29 7.20 1.10 13.97
C ALA A 29 7.72 0.00 13.04
N GLY A 30 7.79 -1.26 13.52
CA GLY A 30 8.22 -2.40 12.70
C GLY A 30 7.34 -2.65 11.48
N LEU A 31 6.01 -2.60 11.64
CA LEU A 31 5.07 -2.71 10.52
C LEU A 31 5.28 -1.59 9.49
N THR A 32 5.46 -0.35 9.97
CA THR A 32 5.70 0.81 9.12
C THR A 32 6.98 0.64 8.32
N ASP A 33 8.05 0.12 8.91
CA ASP A 33 9.31 -0.10 8.22
C ASP A 33 9.20 -1.21 7.15
N CYS A 34 8.52 -2.32 7.45
CA CYS A 34 8.20 -3.33 6.44
C CYS A 34 7.41 -2.74 5.27
N ILE A 35 6.36 -1.96 5.54
CA ILE A 35 5.57 -1.30 4.49
C ILE A 35 6.44 -0.36 3.66
N LYS A 36 7.31 0.44 4.29
CA LYS A 36 8.23 1.36 3.60
C LYS A 36 9.16 0.64 2.62
N GLU A 37 9.68 -0.53 2.98
CA GLU A 37 10.52 -1.36 2.11
C GLU A 37 9.72 -1.88 0.90
N GLU A 38 8.49 -2.36 1.14
CA GLU A 38 7.63 -2.90 0.08
C GLU A 38 7.16 -1.83 -0.92
N ILE A 39 6.82 -0.62 -0.46
CA ILE A 39 6.31 0.47 -1.32
C ILE A 39 7.41 1.27 -2.02
N SER A 40 8.59 0.68 -2.22
CA SER A 40 9.75 1.32 -2.85
C SER A 40 9.39 2.18 -4.08
N GLY A 41 10.07 3.31 -4.20
CA GLY A 41 9.78 4.35 -5.19
C GLY A 41 9.79 5.74 -4.58
N SER A 42 9.38 6.74 -5.36
CA SER A 42 9.38 8.15 -4.95
C SER A 42 8.08 8.85 -5.36
N GLY A 43 7.81 9.97 -4.70
CA GLY A 43 6.68 10.86 -5.00
C GLY A 43 5.32 10.16 -4.95
N TRP A 44 4.46 10.55 -5.89
CA TRP A 44 3.07 10.10 -5.94
C TRP A 44 2.90 8.60 -6.20
N TYR A 45 3.83 7.97 -6.91
CA TYR A 45 3.78 6.50 -7.13
C TYR A 45 3.96 5.72 -5.84
N ARG A 46 4.82 6.18 -4.94
CA ARG A 46 4.97 5.59 -3.61
C ARG A 46 3.70 5.78 -2.77
N MET A 47 3.07 6.95 -2.89
CA MET A 47 1.80 7.23 -2.21
C MET A 47 0.67 6.31 -2.71
N GLY A 48 0.53 6.14 -4.02
CA GLY A 48 -0.45 5.21 -4.60
C GLY A 48 -0.21 3.77 -4.13
N LYS A 49 1.04 3.28 -4.13
CA LYS A 49 1.37 1.96 -3.59
C LYS A 49 1.02 1.81 -2.11
N LEU A 50 1.23 2.85 -1.29
CA LEU A 50 0.82 2.84 0.11
C LEU A 50 -0.70 2.69 0.25
N MET A 51 -1.46 3.49 -0.50
CA MET A 51 -2.93 3.42 -0.51
C MET A 51 -3.42 2.00 -0.84
N LEU A 52 -2.81 1.35 -1.83
CA LEU A 52 -3.11 -0.06 -2.16
C LEU A 52 -2.81 -1.01 -1.02
N LYS A 53 -1.66 -0.85 -0.35
CA LYS A 53 -1.26 -1.71 0.79
C LYS A 53 -2.18 -1.60 1.99
N VAL A 54 -2.76 -0.41 2.21
CA VAL A 54 -3.71 -0.17 3.32
C VAL A 54 -5.18 -0.34 2.90
N GLY A 55 -5.46 -0.77 1.66
CA GLY A 55 -6.81 -1.08 1.17
C GLY A 55 -7.63 0.11 0.71
N HIS A 56 -7.01 1.27 0.51
CA HIS A 56 -7.67 2.49 0.02
C HIS A 56 -7.68 2.50 -1.52
N PHE A 57 -8.40 1.55 -2.13
CA PHE A 57 -8.37 1.32 -3.58
C PHE A 57 -8.94 2.50 -4.39
N ASP A 58 -10.10 3.03 -4.00
CA ASP A 58 -10.73 4.15 -4.71
C ASP A 58 -9.82 5.38 -4.77
N GLN A 59 -9.18 5.72 -3.64
CA GLN A 59 -8.26 6.86 -3.54
C GLN A 59 -6.99 6.63 -4.37
N ALA A 60 -6.49 5.40 -4.41
CA ALA A 60 -5.35 5.04 -5.26
C ALA A 60 -5.72 5.21 -6.75
N GLU A 61 -6.94 4.82 -7.13
CA GLU A 61 -7.41 4.93 -8.51
C GLU A 61 -7.51 6.40 -8.93
N GLU A 62 -8.16 7.23 -8.12
CA GLU A 62 -8.26 8.68 -8.36
C GLU A 62 -6.87 9.31 -8.52
N LEU A 63 -5.92 8.97 -7.65
CA LEU A 63 -4.55 9.46 -7.74
C LEU A 63 -3.88 9.07 -9.05
N TYR A 64 -3.98 7.80 -9.46
CA TYR A 64 -3.37 7.33 -10.71
C TYR A 64 -4.04 7.92 -11.94
N GLN A 65 -5.37 8.14 -11.92
CA GLN A 65 -6.08 8.83 -12.98
C GLN A 65 -5.62 10.30 -13.11
N GLU A 66 -5.41 11.00 -11.98
CA GLU A 66 -4.85 12.37 -11.99
C GLU A 66 -3.40 12.42 -12.49
N LEU A 67 -2.57 11.45 -12.10
CA LEU A 67 -1.21 11.33 -12.65
C LEU A 67 -1.23 11.07 -14.15
N LEU A 68 -2.19 10.27 -14.64
CA LEU A 68 -2.31 9.94 -16.06
C LEU A 68 -2.64 11.17 -16.90
N LYS A 69 -3.52 12.05 -16.40
CA LYS A 69 -3.86 13.33 -17.05
C LYS A 69 -2.64 14.23 -17.24
N ASN A 70 -1.68 14.15 -16.32
CA ASN A 70 -0.46 14.98 -16.30
C ASN A 70 0.79 14.26 -16.83
N ALA A 71 0.67 13.02 -17.31
CA ALA A 71 1.80 12.22 -17.76
C ALA A 71 2.44 12.82 -19.03
N SER A 72 3.72 13.16 -18.93
CA SER A 72 4.46 13.84 -20.01
C SER A 72 5.13 12.86 -20.97
N THR A 73 5.37 11.62 -20.53
CA THR A 73 6.06 10.59 -21.33
C THR A 73 5.24 9.30 -21.42
N ASP A 74 5.51 8.52 -22.47
CA ASP A 74 4.94 7.17 -22.60
C ASP A 74 5.43 6.23 -21.50
N SER A 75 6.63 6.47 -20.96
CA SER A 75 7.15 5.72 -19.83
C SER A 75 6.31 5.96 -18.57
N ASP A 76 5.93 7.21 -18.30
CA ASP A 76 5.07 7.55 -17.17
C ASP A 76 3.70 6.91 -17.32
N ARG A 77 3.11 7.00 -18.53
CA ARG A 77 1.83 6.36 -18.85
C ARG A 77 1.89 4.85 -18.65
N ALA A 78 2.93 4.19 -19.15
CA ALA A 78 3.11 2.74 -19.00
C ALA A 78 3.19 2.33 -17.52
N LEU A 79 3.92 3.09 -16.70
CA LEU A 79 4.01 2.83 -15.26
C LEU A 79 2.65 3.00 -14.58
N ILE A 80 1.89 4.04 -14.93
CA ILE A 80 0.56 4.31 -14.35
C ILE A 80 -0.44 3.21 -14.75
N TYR A 81 -0.48 2.83 -16.04
CA TYR A 81 -1.35 1.74 -16.51
C TYR A 81 -1.01 0.41 -15.85
N HIS A 82 0.27 0.13 -15.61
CA HIS A 82 0.67 -1.05 -14.85
C HIS A 82 0.07 -1.04 -13.44
N GLN A 83 0.11 0.09 -12.72
CA GLN A 83 -0.49 0.18 -11.38
C GLN A 83 -2.01 0.02 -11.42
N LEU A 84 -2.70 0.70 -12.34
CA LEU A 84 -4.15 0.57 -12.52
C LEU A 84 -4.55 -0.88 -12.88
N GLY A 85 -3.73 -1.59 -13.64
CA GLY A 85 -3.94 -3.00 -13.96
C GLY A 85 -3.81 -3.91 -12.74
N VAL A 86 -2.78 -3.70 -11.90
CA VAL A 86 -2.59 -4.45 -10.65
C VAL A 86 -3.80 -4.29 -9.72
N MET A 87 -4.37 -3.09 -9.65
CA MET A 87 -5.56 -2.81 -8.84
C MET A 87 -6.79 -3.62 -9.28
N ASN A 88 -7.03 -3.70 -10.59
CA ASN A 88 -8.20 -4.39 -11.13
C ASN A 88 -8.11 -5.93 -11.02
N TYR A 89 -6.95 -6.48 -10.65
CA TYR A 89 -6.74 -7.92 -10.48
C TYR A 89 -6.97 -8.41 -9.05
N HIS A 90 -7.08 -7.51 -8.08
CA HIS A 90 -7.26 -7.80 -6.65
C HIS A 90 -8.72 -7.70 -6.23
#